data_AF-A0A8H3ZTC2-F1
#
_entry.id   AF-A0A8H3ZTC2-F1
#
_cell.length_a   1.000
_cell.length_b   1.000
_cell.length_c   1.000
_cell.angle_alpha   90.00
_cell.angle_beta   90.00
_cell.angle_gamma   90.00
#
_symmetry.space_group_name_H-M   'P 1'
#
loop_
_entity.id
_entity.type
_entity.pdbx_description
1 polymer ?
#
loop_
_entity_poly.entity_id
_entity_poly.type
_entity_poly.pdbx_seq_one_letter_code
_entity_poly.pdbx_strand_id
1 'polypeptide(L)'
;MAPSRIDDSPESHPSSDTAYGLTTSWPIAYDLAGSNLPCRLEGEIGDLVVLGEIPKQIDGTFYRVMTDPFVPPHPGNVPLDGDGNISAFRIRDGRVDMKMRYVETERYKLERKTNKALFGLYRNPYTHHPCVRAAVDSTANTNLVLWADHFLALKEGGLPYSVDPHTLDTIKYDPFGPQVKAKTFTAHPKVDPYTDELVVYGYEAKGLASLDIVIYSLDSQGVKHDEQWIKSP
;
A
#
# COMPACT_ATOMS: atom_id res chain seq x y z
N MET A 1 52.84 -6.67 -25.00
CA MET A 1 51.51 -6.12 -25.33
C MET A 1 50.85 -5.72 -24.02
N ALA A 2 50.77 -4.42 -23.76
CA ALA A 2 49.98 -3.88 -22.66
C ALA A 2 48.52 -3.73 -23.12
N PRO A 3 47.51 -4.02 -22.29
CA PRO A 3 46.13 -3.72 -22.64
C PRO A 3 45.90 -2.21 -22.56
N SER A 4 45.30 -1.66 -23.63
CA SER A 4 44.92 -0.26 -23.76
C SER A 4 43.86 0.11 -22.71
N ARG A 5 44.04 1.28 -22.11
CA ARG A 5 43.06 1.93 -21.22
C ARG A 5 41.73 2.08 -21.96
N ILE A 6 40.66 1.60 -21.33
CA ILE A 6 39.28 1.95 -21.65
C ILE A 6 39.10 3.42 -21.23
N ASP A 7 38.65 4.23 -22.17
CA ASP A 7 38.29 5.62 -21.99
C ASP A 7 36.96 5.67 -21.23
N ASP A 8 37.01 5.92 -19.92
CA ASP A 8 35.84 6.19 -19.07
C ASP A 8 35.38 7.65 -19.26
N SER A 9 34.97 8.00 -20.48
CA SER A 9 34.19 9.21 -20.70
C SER A 9 32.71 8.86 -20.45
N PRO A 10 32.04 9.49 -19.46
CA PRO A 10 30.62 9.25 -19.25
C PRO A 10 29.87 9.77 -20.48
N GLU A 11 29.24 8.85 -21.22
CA GLU A 11 28.26 9.20 -22.24
C GLU A 11 27.19 10.08 -21.59
N SER A 12 27.17 11.35 -22.01
CA SER A 12 26.17 12.31 -21.57
C SER A 12 24.82 11.88 -22.12
N HIS A 13 24.01 11.20 -21.30
CA HIS A 13 22.60 11.08 -21.58
C HIS A 13 22.03 12.50 -21.71
N PRO A 14 21.42 12.87 -22.85
CA PRO A 14 20.82 14.19 -23.00
C PRO A 14 19.73 14.32 -21.95
N SER A 15 19.94 15.18 -20.96
CA SER A 15 18.89 15.54 -20.03
C SER A 15 17.79 16.24 -20.84
N SER A 16 16.73 15.51 -21.17
CA SER A 16 15.50 16.10 -21.66
C SER A 16 14.90 16.90 -20.51
N ASP A 17 15.35 18.14 -20.33
CA ASP A 17 14.75 19.08 -19.39
C ASP A 17 13.36 19.46 -19.93
N THR A 18 12.40 18.57 -19.68
CA THR A 18 10.98 18.73 -20.01
C THR A 18 10.29 19.72 -19.08
N ALA A 19 11.00 20.19 -18.04
CA ALA A 19 10.47 21.08 -17.01
C ALA A 19 10.80 22.56 -17.25
N TYR A 20 11.47 22.92 -18.35
CA TYR A 20 11.86 24.30 -18.67
C TYR A 20 12.61 25.01 -17.53
N GLY A 21 13.43 24.27 -16.75
CA GLY A 21 14.13 24.80 -15.58
C GLY A 21 13.28 25.02 -14.32
N LEU A 22 12.03 24.56 -14.30
CA LEU A 22 11.18 24.59 -13.11
C LEU A 22 11.55 23.46 -12.13
N THR A 23 11.54 23.77 -10.83
CA THR A 23 11.81 22.81 -9.76
C THR A 23 10.52 22.32 -9.11
N THR A 24 10.53 21.09 -8.62
CA THR A 24 9.42 20.47 -7.88
C THR A 24 9.93 19.86 -6.58
N SER A 25 9.13 19.95 -5.52
CA SER A 25 9.37 19.23 -4.26
C SER A 25 8.91 17.77 -4.32
N TRP A 26 8.20 17.38 -5.38
CA TRP A 26 7.70 16.03 -5.55
C TRP A 26 8.79 15.10 -6.04
N PRO A 27 8.99 13.94 -5.38
CA PRO A 27 9.89 12.93 -5.92
C PRO A 27 9.30 12.39 -7.22
N ILE A 28 10.21 12.05 -8.13
CA ILE A 28 9.88 11.29 -9.33
C ILE A 28 10.08 9.82 -8.95
N ALA A 29 9.00 9.04 -9.01
CA ALA A 29 9.08 7.60 -8.81
C ALA A 29 9.40 6.93 -10.15
N TYR A 30 10.26 5.91 -10.13
CA TYR A 30 10.55 5.08 -11.30
C TYR A 30 9.93 3.71 -11.07
N ASP A 31 9.01 3.31 -11.93
CA ASP A 31 8.46 1.95 -11.97
C ASP A 31 8.80 1.24 -13.29
N LEU A 32 8.26 0.04 -13.50
CA LEU A 32 8.48 -0.74 -14.72
C LEU A 32 7.94 -0.05 -16.00
N ALA A 33 7.05 0.94 -15.85
CA ALA A 33 6.49 1.75 -16.92
C ALA A 33 7.18 3.13 -17.06
N GLY A 34 8.15 3.46 -16.21
CA GLY A 34 8.99 4.66 -16.31
C GLY A 34 8.84 5.62 -15.14
N SER A 35 9.27 6.87 -15.35
CA SER A 35 9.25 7.93 -14.35
C SER A 35 7.87 8.58 -14.25
N ASN A 36 7.18 8.45 -13.11
CA ASN A 36 5.86 9.01 -12.88
C ASN A 36 5.84 9.92 -11.65
N LEU A 37 5.13 11.05 -11.78
CA LEU A 37 4.75 11.88 -10.65
C LEU A 37 3.57 11.24 -9.89
N PRO A 38 3.36 11.56 -8.61
CA PRO A 38 2.18 11.13 -7.86
C PRO A 38 0.89 11.50 -8.59
N CYS A 39 -0.09 10.60 -8.57
CA CYS A 39 -1.37 10.77 -9.26
C CYS A 39 -2.32 11.64 -8.44
N ARG A 40 -2.52 11.28 -7.17
CA ARG A 40 -3.35 11.93 -6.16
C ARG A 40 -4.81 12.13 -6.57
N LEU A 41 -5.29 11.29 -7.48
CA LEU A 41 -6.66 11.32 -7.99
C LEU A 41 -7.60 10.50 -7.08
N GLU A 42 -8.73 11.10 -6.74
CA GLU A 42 -9.91 10.40 -6.24
C GLU A 42 -11.07 10.71 -7.20
N GLY A 43 -11.78 9.69 -7.66
CA GLY A 43 -12.85 9.90 -8.62
C GLY A 43 -13.51 8.61 -9.10
N GLU A 44 -14.47 8.78 -9.98
CA GLU A 44 -15.18 7.69 -10.66
C GLU A 44 -15.26 8.00 -12.15
N ILE A 45 -15.11 6.97 -12.98
CA ILE A 45 -15.32 7.04 -14.43
C ILE A 45 -16.19 5.84 -14.79
N GLY A 46 -17.38 6.12 -15.31
CA GLY A 46 -18.29 5.08 -15.81
C GLY A 46 -17.96 4.70 -17.25
N ASP A 47 -18.12 3.42 -17.58
CA ASP A 47 -18.04 2.87 -18.93
C ASP A 47 -16.78 3.33 -19.69
N LEU A 48 -15.61 2.91 -19.18
CA LEU A 48 -14.33 3.25 -19.80
C LEU A 48 -14.31 2.87 -21.29
N VAL A 49 -13.57 3.66 -22.08
CA VAL A 49 -13.33 3.35 -23.49
C VAL A 49 -12.47 2.09 -23.60
N VAL A 50 -13.01 1.06 -24.24
CA VAL A 50 -12.36 -0.24 -24.45
C VAL A 50 -11.97 -0.40 -25.91
N LEU A 51 -10.74 -0.87 -26.15
CA LEU A 51 -10.29 -1.37 -27.44
C LEU A 51 -10.35 -2.90 -27.43
N GLY A 52 -11.20 -3.49 -28.29
CA GLY A 52 -11.50 -4.93 -28.28
C GLY A 52 -12.83 -5.24 -27.57
N GLU A 53 -12.98 -6.46 -27.07
CA GLU A 53 -14.22 -6.92 -26.40
C GLU A 53 -13.91 -7.47 -25.01
N ILE A 54 -14.64 -7.00 -23.99
CA ILE A 54 -14.60 -7.58 -22.65
C ILE A 54 -15.49 -8.82 -22.63
N PRO A 55 -14.98 -10.00 -22.19
CA PRO A 55 -15.79 -11.20 -22.06
C PRO A 55 -16.97 -11.02 -21.11
N LYS A 56 -18.19 -11.32 -21.58
CA LYS A 56 -19.43 -11.19 -20.78
C LYS A 56 -19.49 -12.11 -19.57
N GLN A 57 -18.63 -13.13 -19.52
CA GLN A 57 -18.52 -14.08 -18.41
C GLN A 57 -17.81 -13.48 -17.19
N ILE A 58 -17.11 -12.36 -17.34
CA ILE A 58 -16.45 -11.69 -16.21
C ILE A 58 -17.48 -10.81 -15.51
N ASP A 59 -17.83 -11.21 -14.29
CA ASP A 59 -18.65 -10.41 -13.38
C ASP A 59 -17.95 -10.32 -12.03
N GLY A 60 -17.25 -9.20 -11.81
CA GLY A 60 -16.57 -8.95 -10.55
C GLY A 60 -15.89 -7.59 -10.52
N THR A 61 -15.05 -7.40 -9.51
CA THR A 61 -14.22 -6.20 -9.38
C THR A 61 -12.76 -6.61 -9.24
N PHE A 62 -11.90 -6.07 -10.09
CA PHE A 62 -10.46 -6.14 -9.90
C PHE A 62 -10.02 -4.95 -9.06
N TYR A 63 -9.31 -5.21 -7.97
CA TYR A 63 -8.76 -4.17 -7.10
C TYR A 63 -7.25 -4.18 -7.16
N ARG A 64 -6.66 -2.98 -7.12
CA ARG A 64 -5.24 -2.78 -6.85
C ARG A 64 -5.07 -1.61 -5.88
N VAL A 65 -3.91 -1.53 -5.25
CA VAL A 65 -3.48 -0.35 -4.48
C VAL A 65 -2.18 0.18 -5.07
N MET A 66 -2.03 1.50 -5.10
CA MET A 66 -0.76 2.16 -5.41
C MET A 66 -0.22 2.91 -4.21
N THR A 67 1.10 3.04 -4.17
CA THR A 67 1.79 4.01 -3.33
C THR A 67 1.68 5.39 -3.96
N ASP A 68 0.90 6.27 -3.37
CA ASP A 68 0.60 7.59 -3.93
C ASP A 68 0.63 8.68 -2.84
N PRO A 69 1.80 9.25 -2.52
CA PRO A 69 1.93 10.19 -1.40
C PRO A 69 1.04 11.42 -1.59
N PHE A 70 0.23 11.74 -0.59
CA PHE A 70 -0.70 12.89 -0.64
C PHE A 70 0.02 14.24 -0.50
N VAL A 71 1.09 14.26 0.30
CA VAL A 71 2.00 15.40 0.52
C VAL A 71 3.42 15.04 0.05
N PRO A 72 4.27 16.01 -0.32
CA PRO A 72 5.65 15.71 -0.69
C PRO A 72 6.37 14.96 0.44
N PRO A 73 6.84 13.71 0.21
CA PRO A 73 7.52 12.95 1.24
C PRO A 73 8.92 13.55 1.50
N HIS A 74 9.55 13.10 2.58
CA HIS A 74 10.93 13.46 2.87
C HIS A 74 11.87 13.09 1.69
N PRO A 75 12.81 13.96 1.26
CA PRO A 75 13.64 13.69 0.07
C PRO A 75 14.50 12.42 0.15
N GLY A 76 14.89 12.01 1.36
CA GLY A 76 15.63 10.78 1.63
C GLY A 76 14.77 9.52 1.78
N ASN A 77 13.48 9.59 1.47
CA ASN A 77 12.56 8.48 1.67
C ASN A 77 12.57 7.50 0.50
N VAL A 78 12.16 6.26 0.77
CA VAL A 78 12.08 5.21 -0.27
C VAL A 78 10.78 5.37 -1.08
N PRO A 79 10.75 4.94 -2.36
CA PRO A 79 9.54 5.00 -3.19
C PRO A 79 8.35 4.19 -2.66
N LEU A 80 8.59 3.33 -1.67
CA LEU A 80 7.58 2.48 -1.01
C LEU A 80 6.77 3.23 0.07
N ASP A 81 7.20 4.44 0.44
CA ASP A 81 6.53 5.28 1.45
C ASP A 81 5.65 6.34 0.80
N GLY A 82 4.35 6.08 0.83
CA GLY A 82 3.30 6.93 0.29
C GLY A 82 1.94 6.32 0.58
N ASP A 83 0.91 7.14 0.60
CA ASP A 83 -0.42 6.72 1.04
C ASP A 83 -1.04 5.70 0.06
N GLY A 84 -1.78 4.73 0.60
CA GLY A 84 -2.48 3.74 -0.21
C GLY A 84 -3.65 4.36 -0.94
N ASN A 85 -3.63 4.34 -2.27
CA ASN A 85 -4.76 4.73 -3.11
C ASN A 85 -5.28 3.51 -3.87
N ILE A 86 -6.51 3.12 -3.58
CA ILE A 86 -7.16 1.95 -4.17
C ILE A 86 -7.73 2.34 -5.53
N SER A 87 -7.48 1.51 -6.55
CA SER A 87 -8.22 1.53 -7.81
C SER A 87 -9.07 0.27 -7.91
N ALA A 88 -10.36 0.45 -8.17
CA ALA A 88 -11.33 -0.61 -8.39
C ALA A 88 -11.85 -0.55 -9.83
N PHE A 89 -11.84 -1.69 -10.51
CA PHE A 89 -12.34 -1.87 -11.88
C PHE A 89 -13.51 -2.85 -11.84
N ARG A 90 -14.74 -2.34 -11.84
CA ARG A 90 -15.95 -3.16 -11.81
C ARG A 90 -16.30 -3.59 -13.22
N ILE A 91 -16.15 -4.87 -13.50
CA ILE A 91 -16.40 -5.46 -14.82
C ILE A 91 -17.72 -6.23 -14.77
N ARG A 92 -18.68 -5.88 -15.62
CA ARG A 92 -19.95 -6.59 -15.80
C ARG A 92 -20.50 -6.36 -17.20
N ASP A 93 -21.17 -7.36 -17.77
CA ASP A 93 -21.90 -7.23 -19.04
C ASP A 93 -21.07 -6.65 -20.21
N GLY A 94 -19.76 -6.93 -20.24
CA GLY A 94 -18.85 -6.42 -21.27
C GLY A 94 -18.43 -4.96 -21.11
N ARG A 95 -18.66 -4.36 -19.93
CA ARG A 95 -18.30 -2.98 -19.58
C ARG A 95 -17.40 -2.94 -18.35
N VAL A 96 -16.65 -1.85 -18.19
CA VAL A 96 -15.82 -1.63 -17.00
C VAL A 96 -15.96 -0.19 -16.49
N ASP A 97 -16.33 -0.08 -15.22
CA ASP A 97 -16.35 1.18 -14.46
C ASP A 97 -15.07 1.25 -13.60
N MET A 98 -14.54 2.46 -13.39
CA MET A 98 -13.37 2.69 -12.55
C MET A 98 -13.68 3.60 -11.38
N LYS A 99 -13.17 3.27 -10.19
CA LYS A 99 -13.21 4.11 -8.99
C LYS A 99 -11.83 4.18 -8.35
N MET A 100 -11.46 5.36 -7.85
CA MET A 100 -10.23 5.59 -7.09
C MET A 100 -10.50 6.34 -5.79
N ARG A 101 -9.96 5.85 -4.68
CA ARG A 101 -10.05 6.46 -3.34
C ARG A 101 -8.81 6.17 -2.52
N TYR A 102 -8.44 7.11 -1.67
CA TYR A 102 -7.43 6.85 -0.64
C TYR A 102 -7.99 5.93 0.46
N VAL A 103 -7.13 5.06 0.98
CA VAL A 103 -7.36 4.47 2.30
C VAL A 103 -7.12 5.58 3.31
N GLU A 104 -8.17 5.99 4.01
CA GLU A 104 -8.10 7.08 4.97
C GLU A 104 -7.49 6.60 6.29
N THR A 105 -6.21 6.21 6.25
CA THR A 105 -5.44 5.84 7.44
C THR A 105 -5.31 7.02 8.40
N GLU A 106 -4.94 6.76 9.65
CA GLU A 106 -4.74 7.84 10.62
C GLU A 106 -3.64 8.80 10.15
N ARG A 107 -2.54 8.25 9.61
CA ARG A 107 -1.49 8.99 8.92
C ARG A 107 -2.04 9.91 7.85
N TYR A 108 -2.77 9.34 6.88
CA TYR A 108 -3.36 10.10 5.77
C TYR A 108 -4.27 11.22 6.26
N LYS A 109 -5.16 10.95 7.23
CA LYS A 109 -6.09 11.95 7.77
C LYS A 109 -5.37 13.13 8.42
N LEU A 110 -4.30 12.86 9.18
CA LEU A 110 -3.52 13.89 9.87
C LEU A 110 -2.74 14.77 8.88
N GLU A 111 -2.08 14.17 7.89
CA GLU A 111 -1.33 14.89 6.87
C GLU A 111 -2.26 15.64 5.91
N ARG A 112 -3.39 15.05 5.50
CA ARG A 112 -4.41 15.74 4.69
C ARG A 112 -5.01 16.94 5.40
N LYS A 113 -5.33 16.81 6.69
CA LYS A 113 -5.87 17.91 7.52
C LYS A 113 -4.90 19.08 7.65
N THR A 114 -3.59 18.79 7.73
CA THR A 114 -2.56 19.82 7.93
C THR A 114 -1.91 20.29 6.64
N ASN A 115 -2.12 19.56 5.53
CA ASN A 115 -1.46 19.70 4.24
C ASN A 115 0.08 19.74 4.38
N LYS A 116 0.62 18.89 5.26
CA LYS A 116 2.05 18.81 5.59
C LYS A 116 2.45 17.37 5.87
N ALA A 117 3.69 17.01 5.51
CA ALA A 117 4.30 15.78 5.98
C ALA A 117 4.57 15.87 7.49
N LEU A 118 3.98 14.96 8.25
CA LEU A 118 4.13 14.80 9.70
C LEU A 118 4.87 13.49 10.04
N PHE A 119 4.77 12.49 9.17
CA PHE A 119 5.49 11.23 9.26
C PHE A 119 6.77 11.33 8.43
N GLY A 120 7.88 10.87 8.99
CA GLY A 120 9.22 11.06 8.44
C GLY A 120 9.65 9.92 7.50
N LEU A 121 10.86 9.41 7.71
CA LEU A 121 11.44 8.33 6.92
C LEU A 121 10.73 7.00 7.16
N TYR A 122 10.68 6.17 6.10
CA TYR A 122 10.10 4.84 6.12
C TYR A 122 10.57 4.00 7.32
N ARG A 123 9.59 3.50 8.09
CA ARG A 123 9.79 2.66 9.28
C ARG A 123 10.74 3.28 10.33
N ASN A 124 10.79 4.61 10.40
CA ASN A 124 11.62 5.34 11.37
C ASN A 124 10.80 6.37 12.17
N PRO A 125 10.11 5.94 13.24
CA PRO A 125 9.26 6.82 14.05
C PRO A 125 10.01 7.94 14.78
N TYR A 126 11.34 7.86 14.87
CA TYR A 126 12.16 8.92 15.47
C TYR A 126 12.29 10.16 14.60
N THR A 127 11.92 10.05 13.32
CA THR A 127 11.90 11.18 12.37
C THR A 127 10.53 11.84 12.24
N HIS A 128 9.52 11.30 12.91
CA HIS A 128 8.16 11.84 12.88
C HIS A 128 8.06 13.11 13.71
N HIS A 129 7.17 14.01 13.29
CA HIS A 129 6.83 15.17 14.08
C HIS A 129 6.28 14.72 15.46
N PRO A 130 6.67 15.37 16.59
CA PRO A 130 6.27 14.92 17.91
C PRO A 130 4.76 14.77 18.14
N CYS A 131 3.93 15.53 17.41
CA CYS A 131 2.47 15.49 17.54
C CYS A 131 1.80 14.22 17.00
N VAL A 132 2.48 13.41 16.17
CA VAL A 132 1.91 12.18 15.59
C VAL A 132 2.49 10.89 16.19
N ARG A 133 3.29 10.98 17.27
CA ARG A 133 3.94 9.81 17.88
C ARG A 133 2.99 8.73 18.40
N ALA A 134 1.75 9.10 18.72
CA ALA A 134 0.73 8.17 19.18
C ALA A 134 -0.16 7.63 18.04
N ALA A 135 -0.04 8.20 16.83
CA ALA A 135 -0.85 7.83 15.70
C ALA A 135 -0.34 6.53 15.04
N VAL A 136 -1.25 5.81 14.39
CA VAL A 136 -0.92 4.65 13.57
C VAL A 136 -0.15 5.10 12.31
N ASP A 137 1.12 4.70 12.22
CA ASP A 137 1.98 4.91 11.05
C ASP A 137 1.85 3.76 10.04
N SER A 138 0.67 3.66 9.43
CA SER A 138 0.41 2.73 8.33
C SER A 138 -0.12 3.51 7.13
N THR A 139 0.44 3.21 5.97
CA THR A 139 -0.02 3.76 4.69
C THR A 139 -1.05 2.86 3.99
N ALA A 140 -1.24 1.62 4.47
CA ALA A 140 -2.14 0.63 3.87
C ALA A 140 -1.95 0.47 2.33
N ASN A 141 -0.71 0.56 1.85
CA ASN A 141 -0.40 0.73 0.43
C ASN A 141 0.10 -0.53 -0.30
N THR A 142 0.13 -1.70 0.35
CA THR A 142 0.87 -2.86 -0.17
C THR A 142 -0.03 -3.88 -0.85
N ASN A 143 -1.18 -4.22 -0.27
CA ASN A 143 -2.07 -5.20 -0.86
C ASN A 143 -3.52 -5.04 -0.37
N LEU A 144 -4.44 -5.68 -1.09
CA LEU A 144 -5.88 -5.72 -0.80
C LEU A 144 -6.37 -7.16 -0.79
N VAL A 145 -7.13 -7.57 0.24
CA VAL A 145 -7.71 -8.92 0.34
C VAL A 145 -9.10 -8.84 0.95
N LEU A 146 -10.08 -9.49 0.33
CA LEU A 146 -11.39 -9.69 0.93
C LEU A 146 -11.36 -10.97 1.78
N TRP A 147 -11.63 -10.83 3.08
CA TRP A 147 -11.72 -11.96 4.00
C TRP A 147 -12.67 -11.65 5.16
N ALA A 148 -13.50 -12.63 5.56
CA ALA A 148 -14.43 -12.50 6.69
C ALA A 148 -15.25 -11.19 6.67
N ASP A 149 -15.91 -10.92 5.54
CA ASP A 149 -16.70 -9.70 5.27
C ASP A 149 -15.93 -8.37 5.42
N HIS A 150 -14.60 -8.43 5.46
CA HIS A 150 -13.73 -7.26 5.51
C HIS A 150 -12.89 -7.19 4.24
N PHE A 151 -13.01 -6.07 3.50
CA PHE A 151 -12.08 -5.75 2.43
C PHE A 151 -10.86 -5.05 3.03
N LEU A 152 -9.79 -5.81 3.24
CA LEU A 152 -8.61 -5.42 4.00
C LEU A 152 -7.59 -4.70 3.12
N ALA A 153 -7.21 -3.49 3.49
CA ALA A 153 -6.04 -2.78 2.97
C ALA A 153 -4.84 -2.99 3.90
N LEU A 154 -3.74 -3.48 3.33
CA LEU A 154 -2.64 -4.09 4.07
C LEU A 154 -1.33 -3.31 3.92
N LYS A 155 -0.56 -3.24 5.00
CA LYS A 155 0.84 -2.79 5.06
C LYS A 155 1.51 -3.50 6.23
N GLU A 156 2.68 -4.08 5.99
CA GLU A 156 3.37 -4.96 6.96
C GLU A 156 3.73 -4.28 8.29
N GLY A 157 3.84 -2.94 8.31
CA GLY A 157 4.18 -2.16 9.50
C GLY A 157 3.02 -1.93 10.48
N GLY A 158 1.80 -2.37 10.16
CA GLY A 158 0.62 -2.18 11.01
C GLY A 158 -0.41 -3.28 10.85
N LEU A 159 -1.55 -3.11 11.52
CA LEU A 159 -2.72 -3.98 11.39
C LEU A 159 -3.57 -3.56 10.16
N PRO A 160 -4.45 -4.43 9.65
CA PRO A 160 -5.22 -4.11 8.46
C PRO A 160 -6.22 -2.97 8.71
N TYR A 161 -6.48 -2.18 7.68
CA TYR A 161 -7.67 -1.32 7.61
C TYR A 161 -8.76 -2.07 6.85
N SER A 162 -9.97 -2.15 7.40
CA SER A 162 -11.15 -2.57 6.64
C SER A 162 -11.71 -1.38 5.86
N VAL A 163 -12.05 -1.64 4.62
CA VAL A 163 -12.62 -0.70 3.65
C VAL A 163 -13.95 -1.27 3.15
N ASP A 164 -14.88 -0.43 2.71
CA ASP A 164 -16.07 -0.89 1.99
C ASP A 164 -15.69 -1.24 0.54
N PRO A 165 -15.95 -2.47 0.04
CA PRO A 165 -15.53 -2.86 -1.31
C PRO A 165 -16.25 -2.12 -2.44
N HIS A 166 -17.37 -1.44 -2.17
CA HIS A 166 -18.17 -0.74 -3.17
C HIS A 166 -17.94 0.77 -3.16
N THR A 167 -17.93 1.40 -1.99
CA THR A 167 -17.69 2.84 -1.85
C THR A 167 -16.20 3.16 -1.78
N LEU A 168 -15.38 2.20 -1.34
CA LEU A 168 -13.97 2.36 -0.96
C LEU A 168 -13.76 3.27 0.27
N ASP A 169 -14.81 3.52 1.05
CA ASP A 169 -14.69 4.26 2.30
C ASP A 169 -13.97 3.41 3.36
N THR A 170 -13.06 4.04 4.10
CA THR A 170 -12.34 3.35 5.18
C THR A 170 -13.25 3.21 6.41
N ILE A 171 -13.46 1.97 6.85
CA ILE A 171 -14.40 1.62 7.92
C ILE A 171 -13.70 1.61 9.29
N LYS A 172 -12.68 0.77 9.46
CA LYS A 172 -12.01 0.57 10.76
C LYS A 172 -10.56 0.11 10.61
N TYR A 173 -9.71 0.56 11.53
CA TYR A 173 -8.40 -0.05 11.76
C TYR A 173 -8.55 -1.27 12.69
N ASP A 174 -7.77 -2.31 12.46
CA ASP A 174 -7.77 -3.55 13.24
C ASP A 174 -9.17 -4.19 13.34
N PRO A 175 -9.74 -4.65 12.20
CA PRO A 175 -11.07 -5.23 12.16
C PRO A 175 -11.25 -6.48 13.03
N PHE A 176 -10.18 -7.24 13.30
CA PHE A 176 -10.25 -8.49 14.06
C PHE A 176 -10.07 -8.27 15.57
N GLY A 177 -9.74 -7.04 15.99
CA GLY A 177 -9.73 -6.61 17.38
C GLY A 177 -8.70 -7.36 18.23
N PRO A 178 -8.97 -7.56 19.54
CA PRO A 178 -7.94 -7.93 20.51
C PRO A 178 -7.46 -9.39 20.44
N GLN A 179 -7.89 -10.17 19.43
CA GLN A 179 -7.64 -11.60 19.29
C GLN A 179 -6.14 -11.93 19.26
N VAL A 180 -5.33 -11.08 18.64
CA VAL A 180 -3.87 -11.19 18.59
C VAL A 180 -3.26 -9.90 19.12
N LYS A 181 -2.27 -10.00 20.02
CA LYS A 181 -1.57 -8.83 20.58
C LYS A 181 -0.41 -8.33 19.70
N ALA A 182 -0.29 -8.88 18.50
CA ALA A 182 0.71 -8.47 17.54
C ALA A 182 0.41 -7.05 17.04
N LYS A 183 1.47 -6.30 16.74
CA LYS A 183 1.37 -4.93 16.21
C LYS A 183 1.37 -4.88 14.68
N THR A 184 1.60 -6.01 14.03
CA THR A 184 1.84 -6.13 12.59
C THR A 184 1.01 -7.26 12.00
N PHE A 185 0.69 -7.12 10.71
CA PHE A 185 -0.05 -8.07 9.92
C PHE A 185 0.55 -8.12 8.51
N THR A 186 0.73 -9.31 7.96
CA THR A 186 1.33 -9.48 6.63
C THR A 186 0.49 -8.84 5.53
N ALA A 187 1.14 -8.19 4.57
CA ALA A 187 0.47 -7.77 3.34
C ALA A 187 0.25 -8.93 2.35
N HIS A 188 0.76 -10.12 2.65
CA HIS A 188 0.70 -11.27 1.75
C HIS A 188 0.08 -12.49 2.43
N PRO A 189 -1.16 -12.41 2.92
CA PRO A 189 -1.83 -13.59 3.46
C PRO A 189 -2.12 -14.62 2.36
N LYS A 190 -2.48 -15.84 2.76
CA LYS A 190 -2.80 -16.93 1.85
C LYS A 190 -4.08 -17.62 2.32
N VAL A 191 -4.98 -17.90 1.39
CA VAL A 191 -6.17 -18.71 1.67
C VAL A 191 -5.79 -20.18 1.53
N ASP A 192 -6.03 -20.97 2.56
CA ASP A 192 -5.96 -22.43 2.49
C ASP A 192 -7.25 -22.96 1.84
N PRO A 193 -7.19 -23.60 0.66
CA PRO A 193 -8.37 -24.06 -0.05
C PRO A 193 -9.03 -25.29 0.59
N TYR A 194 -8.40 -25.96 1.56
CA TYR A 194 -8.93 -27.14 2.21
C TYR A 194 -9.62 -26.82 3.54
N THR A 195 -9.09 -25.84 4.29
CA THR A 195 -9.65 -25.44 5.59
C THR A 195 -10.53 -24.20 5.50
N ASP A 196 -10.52 -23.48 4.37
CA ASP A 196 -11.21 -22.18 4.21
C ASP A 196 -10.76 -21.16 5.26
N GLU A 197 -9.45 -21.11 5.50
CA GLU A 197 -8.82 -20.20 6.44
C GLU A 197 -7.83 -19.28 5.74
N LEU A 198 -7.72 -18.05 6.23
CA LEU A 198 -6.68 -17.11 5.83
C LEU A 198 -5.47 -17.24 6.75
N VAL A 199 -4.42 -17.87 6.24
CA VAL A 199 -3.12 -18.00 6.90
C VAL A 199 -2.38 -16.66 6.83
N VAL A 200 -1.99 -16.17 8.00
CA VAL A 200 -1.36 -14.87 8.20
C VAL A 200 -0.13 -14.99 9.10
N TYR A 201 0.75 -14.00 9.02
CA TYR A 201 1.83 -13.82 9.98
C TYR A 201 2.08 -12.34 10.24
N GLY A 202 2.79 -12.02 11.30
CA GLY A 202 3.32 -10.68 11.58
C GLY A 202 4.74 -10.80 12.12
N TYR A 203 5.69 -10.11 11.51
CA TYR A 203 7.05 -9.97 12.02
C TYR A 203 7.18 -8.68 12.83
N GLU A 204 8.20 -8.57 13.68
CA GLU A 204 8.30 -7.47 14.64
C GLU A 204 7.01 -7.32 15.47
N ALA A 205 6.39 -8.46 15.78
CA ALA A 205 5.02 -8.54 16.28
C ALA A 205 4.85 -7.86 17.64
N LYS A 206 5.91 -7.70 18.45
CA LYS A 206 5.86 -6.95 19.72
C LYS A 206 6.26 -5.47 19.58
N GLY A 207 6.65 -5.05 18.39
CA GLY A 207 7.05 -3.69 18.06
C GLY A 207 8.34 -3.63 17.24
N LEU A 208 8.66 -2.42 16.80
CA LEU A 208 9.79 -2.13 15.93
C LEU A 208 11.08 -2.83 16.40
N ALA A 209 11.74 -3.52 15.46
CA ALA A 209 12.96 -4.30 15.64
C ALA A 209 12.88 -5.47 16.65
N SER A 210 11.70 -5.86 17.14
CA SER A 210 11.55 -7.09 17.91
C SER A 210 11.76 -8.33 17.03
N LEU A 211 12.41 -9.35 17.58
CA LEU A 211 12.59 -10.63 16.87
C LEU A 211 11.32 -11.49 16.86
N ASP A 212 10.24 -11.05 17.51
CA ASP A 212 9.01 -11.82 17.64
C ASP A 212 8.26 -11.89 16.29
N ILE A 213 7.94 -13.11 15.88
CA ILE A 213 7.05 -13.41 14.75
C ILE A 213 5.86 -14.19 15.30
N VAL A 214 4.65 -13.85 14.86
CA VAL A 214 3.45 -14.63 15.11
C VAL A 214 2.93 -15.19 13.79
N ILE A 215 2.44 -16.42 13.80
CA ILE A 215 1.72 -17.07 12.69
C ILE A 215 0.38 -17.54 13.26
N TYR A 216 -0.71 -17.33 12.52
CA TYR A 216 -2.05 -17.79 12.90
C TYR A 216 -2.93 -17.87 11.66
N SER A 217 -4.10 -18.47 11.78
CA SER A 217 -5.12 -18.45 10.73
C SER A 217 -6.38 -17.72 11.20
N LEU A 218 -7.17 -17.23 10.24
CA LEU A 218 -8.48 -16.62 10.47
C LEU A 218 -9.51 -17.41 9.67
N ASP A 219 -10.57 -17.90 10.31
CA ASP A 219 -11.67 -18.54 9.58
C ASP A 219 -12.52 -17.53 8.80
N SER A 220 -13.53 -18.02 8.09
CA SER A 220 -14.46 -17.19 7.30
C SER A 220 -15.30 -16.21 8.12
N GLN A 221 -15.29 -16.30 9.45
CA GLN A 221 -15.91 -15.34 10.38
C GLN A 221 -14.88 -14.40 11.03
N GLY A 222 -13.61 -14.54 10.68
CA GLY A 222 -12.51 -13.74 11.22
C GLY A 222 -12.12 -14.15 12.64
N VAL A 223 -12.47 -15.36 13.07
CA VAL A 223 -12.03 -15.93 14.34
C VAL A 223 -10.66 -16.57 14.16
N LYS A 224 -9.76 -16.28 15.10
CA LYS A 224 -8.39 -16.77 15.09
C LYS A 224 -8.27 -18.25 15.48
N HIS A 225 -7.48 -18.99 14.73
CA HIS A 225 -7.03 -20.35 15.04
C HIS A 225 -5.49 -20.48 14.96
N ASP A 226 -4.96 -21.56 15.53
CA ASP A 226 -3.56 -22.02 15.38
C ASP A 226 -2.44 -20.99 15.57
N GLU A 227 -2.52 -20.17 16.64
CA GLU A 227 -1.50 -19.16 16.94
C GLU A 227 -0.17 -19.77 17.42
N GLN A 228 0.92 -19.39 16.76
CA GLN A 228 2.29 -19.80 17.09
C GLN A 228 3.21 -18.58 17.13
N TRP A 229 3.98 -18.46 18.22
CA TRP A 229 4.99 -17.42 18.38
C TRP A 229 6.39 -18.01 18.24
N ILE A 230 7.19 -17.43 17.35
CA ILE A 230 8.58 -17.80 17.13
C ILE A 230 9.48 -16.57 17.17
N LYS A 231 10.80 -16.79 17.13
CA LYS A 231 11.79 -15.73 17.03
C LYS A 231 12.49 -15.82 15.68
N SER A 232 12.72 -14.69 15.03
CA SER A 232 13.66 -14.61 13.90
C SER A 232 15.02 -15.17 14.31
N PRO A 233 15.71 -15.92 13.42
CA PRO A 233 17.10 -16.32 13.64
C PRO A 233 18.03 -15.12 13.82
#